data_AF-A0A1F5GBN7-F1
#
_entry.id   AF-A0A1F5GBN7-F1
#
_cell.length_a   1.000
_cell.length_b   1.000
_cell.length_c   1.000
_cell.angle_alpha   90.00
_cell.angle_beta   90.00
_cell.angle_gamma   90.00
#
_symmetry.space_group_name_H-M   'P 1'
#
loop_
_entity.id
_entity.type
_entity.pdbx_description
1 polymer ?
#
loop_
_entity_poly.entity_id
_entity_poly.type
_entity_poly.pdbx_seq_one_letter_code
_entity_poly.pdbx_strand_id
1 'polypeptide(L)'
;MIRQKTIIITFLLSLSVMLGSAYPVFAQGMMGNNMMNNEDATVGNTDGHTAREEAEGKKIWENLQAQELKCEDLSNDNFGALGEYFMGLMAGEQHEVMNNMMIQMMGEEGEEQMHIVMGKRLSGCDTSAALSTSGMSFMPMMQMMIGGGSTMMGYGGWNNLMGGWGVFGILWLLTWVLIIIALVALIRWLWKKGDKVK
;
A
#
# COMPACT_ATOMS: atom_id res chain seq x y z
N MET A 1 38.01 17.47 -30.43
CA MET A 1 38.14 16.09 -29.88
C MET A 1 38.24 16.02 -28.36
N ILE A 2 38.97 16.93 -27.70
CA ILE A 2 39.16 16.87 -26.22
C ILE A 2 37.86 17.12 -25.44
N ARG A 3 37.07 18.15 -25.79
CA ARG A 3 35.76 18.43 -25.17
C ARG A 3 34.71 17.31 -25.30
N GLN A 4 34.81 16.47 -26.33
CA GLN A 4 33.85 15.38 -26.57
C GLN A 4 34.13 14.15 -25.72
N LYS A 5 35.41 13.90 -25.39
CA LYS A 5 35.81 12.80 -24.51
C LYS A 5 35.41 13.07 -23.05
N THR A 6 35.47 14.33 -22.62
CA THR A 6 35.13 14.73 -21.24
C THR A 6 33.66 14.46 -20.90
N ILE A 7 32.73 14.71 -21.83
CA ILE A 7 31.28 14.51 -21.61
C ILE A 7 30.91 13.02 -21.49
N ILE A 8 31.53 12.17 -22.31
CA ILE A 8 31.30 10.71 -22.28
C ILE A 8 31.81 10.11 -20.97
N ILE A 9 32.98 10.57 -20.50
CA ILE A 9 33.58 10.09 -19.25
C ILE A 9 32.72 10.51 -18.04
N THR A 10 32.19 11.73 -18.00
CA THR A 10 31.30 12.17 -16.91
C THR A 10 29.97 11.43 -16.86
N PHE A 11 29.44 11.00 -18.01
CA PHE A 11 28.20 10.24 -18.07
C PHE A 11 28.39 8.79 -17.59
N LEU A 12 29.50 8.15 -17.97
CA LEU A 12 29.81 6.80 -17.50
C LEU A 12 30.12 6.75 -16.00
N LEU A 13 30.76 7.78 -15.46
CA LEU A 13 31.10 7.83 -14.03
C LEU A 13 29.86 8.02 -13.14
N SER A 14 28.87 8.80 -13.60
CA SER A 14 27.61 9.00 -12.87
C SER A 14 26.68 7.79 -12.91
N LEU A 15 26.65 7.05 -14.03
CA LEU A 15 25.90 5.81 -14.15
C LEU A 15 26.42 4.72 -13.21
N SER A 16 27.75 4.66 -13.01
CA SER A 16 28.37 3.64 -12.14
C SER A 16 28.11 3.88 -10.65
N VAL A 17 27.83 5.11 -10.22
CA VAL A 17 27.50 5.45 -8.81
C VAL A 17 26.06 5.07 -8.48
N MET A 18 25.14 5.10 -9.46
CA MET A 18 23.73 4.77 -9.28
C MET A 18 23.48 3.25 -9.15
N LEU A 19 24.35 2.41 -9.70
CA LEU A 19 24.25 0.94 -9.63
C LEU A 19 24.90 0.33 -8.38
N GLY A 20 25.62 1.13 -7.59
CA GLY A 20 26.43 0.66 -6.46
C GLY A 20 25.72 0.64 -5.09
N SER A 21 24.50 1.16 -4.97
CA SER A 21 23.78 1.27 -3.69
C SER A 21 22.66 0.24 -3.57
N ALA A 22 22.98 -1.05 -3.71
CA ALA A 22 22.13 -2.13 -3.22
C ALA A 22 22.52 -2.40 -1.76
N TYR A 23 21.89 -1.68 -0.82
CA TYR A 23 22.00 -2.00 0.59
C TYR A 23 21.11 -3.23 0.90
N PRO A 24 21.63 -4.30 1.51
CA PRO A 24 20.77 -5.33 2.07
C PRO A 24 20.10 -4.76 3.33
N VAL A 25 18.77 -4.61 3.29
CA VAL A 25 17.97 -4.30 4.49
C VAL A 25 17.74 -5.61 5.23
N PHE A 26 18.49 -5.84 6.31
CA PHE A 26 18.19 -6.86 7.31
C PHE A 26 17.26 -6.24 8.36
N ALA A 27 15.97 -6.54 8.29
CA ALA A 27 15.03 -6.29 9.38
C ALA A 27 14.99 -7.56 10.26
N GLN A 28 15.91 -7.66 11.22
CA GLN A 28 15.91 -8.72 12.22
C GLN A 28 15.19 -8.22 13.47
N GLY A 29 14.08 -8.89 13.81
CA GLY A 29 13.15 -8.52 14.87
C GLY A 29 13.81 -8.41 16.25
N MET A 30 13.48 -7.31 16.92
CA MET A 30 13.63 -7.16 18.37
C MET A 30 12.28 -6.72 18.89
N MET A 31 11.54 -7.62 19.55
CA MET A 31 10.54 -7.36 20.60
C MET A 31 9.86 -8.69 20.96
N GLY A 32 10.43 -9.42 21.90
CA GLY A 32 9.90 -10.71 22.34
C GLY A 32 10.71 -11.26 23.51
N ASN A 33 10.54 -10.65 24.69
CA ASN A 33 10.85 -11.24 26.00
C ASN A 33 10.64 -10.18 27.10
N ASN A 34 9.40 -9.87 27.49
CA ASN A 34 9.11 -9.34 28.85
C ASN A 34 7.62 -9.11 29.20
N MET A 35 6.69 -10.02 28.87
CA MET A 35 5.33 -9.94 29.43
C MET A 35 4.70 -11.33 29.71
N MET A 36 5.47 -12.23 30.34
CA MET A 36 4.91 -13.42 31.01
C MET A 36 5.01 -13.19 32.51
N ASN A 37 3.99 -12.57 33.10
CA ASN A 37 3.66 -12.64 34.54
C ASN A 37 2.35 -11.87 34.79
N ASN A 38 1.23 -12.44 34.33
CA ASN A 38 -0.04 -12.35 35.04
C ASN A 38 -0.94 -13.45 34.48
N GLU A 39 -1.09 -14.50 35.28
CA GLU A 39 -2.17 -15.47 35.15
C GLU A 39 -3.49 -14.70 35.36
N ASP A 40 -4.45 -14.90 34.46
CA ASP A 40 -5.80 -14.30 34.41
C ASP A 40 -6.00 -13.12 33.42
N ALA A 41 -5.68 -13.38 32.15
CA ALA A 41 -6.52 -12.94 31.04
C ALA A 41 -6.72 -14.19 30.19
N THR A 42 -7.97 -14.50 29.84
CA THR A 42 -8.33 -15.56 28.89
C THR A 42 -7.33 -15.55 27.75
N VAL A 43 -6.47 -16.58 27.74
CA VAL A 43 -5.47 -16.81 26.71
C VAL A 43 -6.23 -16.78 25.40
N GLY A 44 -5.95 -15.73 24.61
CA GLY A 44 -6.39 -15.65 23.23
C GLY A 44 -6.17 -17.01 22.60
N ASN A 45 -7.25 -17.56 22.05
CA ASN A 45 -7.25 -18.86 21.45
C ASN A 45 -6.24 -18.82 20.28
N THR A 46 -5.03 -19.31 20.54
CA THR A 46 -3.92 -19.41 19.57
C THR A 46 -4.11 -20.61 18.65
N ASP A 47 -5.37 -20.96 18.34
CA ASP A 47 -5.74 -22.03 17.42
C ASP A 47 -5.63 -21.61 15.94
N GLY A 48 -5.04 -20.44 15.69
CA GLY A 48 -4.91 -19.86 14.36
C GLY A 48 -6.24 -19.36 13.81
N HIS A 49 -7.22 -19.06 14.68
CA HIS A 49 -8.52 -18.50 14.30
C HIS A 49 -8.38 -17.32 13.35
N THR A 50 -7.65 -16.29 13.78
CA THR A 50 -7.39 -15.07 12.99
C THR A 50 -6.73 -15.38 11.65
N ALA A 51 -5.74 -16.28 11.63
CA ALA A 51 -5.07 -16.66 10.39
C ALA A 51 -6.00 -17.39 9.40
N ARG A 52 -6.94 -18.19 9.91
CA ARG A 52 -7.97 -18.84 9.09
C ARG A 52 -8.95 -17.80 8.53
N GLU A 53 -9.40 -16.88 9.37
CA GLU A 53 -10.34 -15.82 8.98
C GLU A 53 -9.74 -14.88 7.92
N GLU A 54 -8.48 -14.49 8.09
CA GLU A 54 -7.74 -13.74 7.07
C GLU A 54 -7.67 -14.49 5.73
N ALA A 55 -7.46 -15.81 5.76
CA ALA A 55 -7.41 -16.62 4.55
C ALA A 55 -8.77 -16.75 3.86
N GLU A 56 -9.85 -16.86 4.63
CA GLU A 56 -11.24 -16.84 4.14
C GLU A 56 -11.56 -15.49 3.50
N GLY A 57 -11.22 -14.39 4.17
CA GLY A 57 -11.36 -13.03 3.65
C GLY A 57 -10.57 -12.80 2.37
N LYS A 58 -9.33 -13.30 2.31
CA LYS A 58 -8.49 -13.22 1.11
C LYS A 58 -9.16 -13.90 -0.09
N LYS A 59 -9.75 -15.07 0.09
CA LYS A 59 -10.44 -15.79 -0.99
C LYS A 59 -11.66 -15.02 -1.49
N ILE A 60 -12.44 -14.42 -0.57
CA ILE A 60 -13.57 -13.56 -0.93
C ILE A 60 -13.07 -12.35 -1.72
N TRP A 61 -11.97 -11.74 -1.28
CA TRP A 61 -11.34 -10.60 -1.96
C TRP A 61 -10.87 -10.96 -3.37
N GLU A 62 -10.19 -12.10 -3.55
CA GLU A 62 -9.76 -12.58 -4.87
C GLU A 62 -10.95 -12.79 -5.81
N ASN A 63 -12.04 -13.38 -5.31
CA ASN A 63 -13.26 -13.58 -6.10
C ASN A 63 -13.97 -12.27 -6.47
N LEU A 64 -13.95 -11.27 -5.58
CA LEU A 64 -14.47 -9.92 -5.88
C LEU A 64 -13.63 -9.23 -6.96
N GLN A 65 -12.31 -9.31 -6.85
CA GLN A 65 -11.38 -8.74 -7.83
C GLN A 65 -11.49 -9.44 -9.19
N ALA A 66 -11.76 -10.75 -9.20
CA ALA A 66 -12.05 -11.53 -10.40
C ALA A 66 -13.48 -11.32 -10.95
N GLN A 67 -14.31 -10.51 -10.27
CA GLN A 67 -15.72 -10.28 -10.60
C GLN A 67 -16.60 -11.55 -10.57
N GLU A 68 -16.14 -12.60 -9.89
CA GLU A 68 -16.90 -13.83 -9.66
C GLU A 68 -17.95 -13.66 -8.55
N LEU A 69 -17.66 -12.76 -7.60
CA LEU A 69 -18.61 -12.28 -6.60
C LEU A 69 -18.88 -10.80 -6.82
N LYS A 70 -20.08 -10.36 -6.42
CA LYS A 70 -20.46 -8.95 -6.42
C LYS A 70 -20.77 -8.48 -5.01
N CYS A 71 -20.70 -7.18 -4.80
CA CYS A 71 -20.98 -6.56 -3.50
C CYS A 71 -22.37 -6.89 -2.97
N GLU A 72 -23.37 -7.04 -3.85
CA GLU A 72 -24.74 -7.37 -3.46
C GLU A 72 -24.91 -8.81 -2.98
N ASP A 73 -23.97 -9.69 -3.32
CA ASP A 73 -24.00 -11.12 -2.98
C ASP A 73 -23.25 -11.42 -1.65
N LEU A 74 -22.63 -10.40 -1.04
CA LEU A 74 -21.88 -10.53 0.20
C LEU A 74 -22.77 -10.33 1.43
N SER A 75 -22.75 -11.30 2.36
CA SER A 75 -23.35 -11.16 3.69
C SER A 75 -22.46 -10.33 4.62
N ASN A 76 -22.99 -9.96 5.78
CA ASN A 76 -22.18 -9.35 6.84
C ASN A 76 -21.00 -10.25 7.22
N ASP A 77 -21.20 -11.56 7.37
CA ASP A 77 -20.12 -12.51 7.70
C ASP A 77 -18.99 -12.46 6.64
N ASN A 78 -19.34 -12.37 5.35
CA ASN A 78 -18.35 -12.20 4.28
C ASN A 78 -17.60 -10.87 4.41
N PHE A 79 -18.30 -9.80 4.80
CA PHE A 79 -17.67 -8.51 5.08
C PHE A 79 -16.82 -8.53 6.35
N GLY A 80 -17.20 -9.31 7.36
CA GLY A 80 -16.39 -9.57 8.56
C GLY A 80 -15.07 -10.23 8.16
N ALA A 81 -15.13 -11.35 7.42
CA ALA A 81 -13.94 -12.02 6.90
C ALA A 81 -13.07 -11.11 6.02
N LEU A 82 -13.66 -10.27 5.16
CA LEU A 82 -12.92 -9.24 4.42
C LEU A 82 -12.25 -8.23 5.36
N GLY A 83 -12.93 -7.81 6.41
CA GLY A 83 -12.39 -6.96 7.48
C GLY A 83 -11.17 -7.57 8.14
N GLU A 84 -11.26 -8.83 8.55
CA GLU A 84 -10.15 -9.63 9.12
C GLU A 84 -8.96 -9.65 8.16
N TYR A 85 -9.19 -9.95 6.88
CA TYR A 85 -8.14 -9.94 5.86
C TYR A 85 -7.46 -8.58 5.72
N PHE A 86 -8.23 -7.49 5.62
CA PHE A 86 -7.67 -6.15 5.51
C PHE A 86 -6.98 -5.71 6.80
N MET A 87 -7.49 -6.12 7.97
CA MET A 87 -6.82 -5.86 9.24
C MET A 87 -5.51 -6.62 9.32
N GLY A 88 -5.47 -7.89 8.91
CA GLY A 88 -4.24 -8.67 8.77
C GLY A 88 -3.20 -8.00 7.86
N LEU A 89 -3.62 -7.41 6.73
CA LEU A 89 -2.70 -6.64 5.87
C LEU A 89 -2.09 -5.41 6.56
N MET A 90 -2.80 -4.79 7.51
CA MET A 90 -2.35 -3.57 8.18
C MET A 90 -1.66 -3.82 9.51
N ALA A 91 -2.14 -4.77 10.29
CA ALA A 91 -1.63 -5.12 11.62
C ALA A 91 -0.56 -6.22 11.56
N GLY A 92 -0.53 -7.03 10.50
CA GLY A 92 0.36 -8.18 10.37
C GLY A 92 0.20 -9.12 11.57
N GLU A 93 1.32 -9.55 12.15
CA GLU A 93 1.35 -10.44 13.31
C GLU A 93 0.68 -9.85 14.57
N GLN A 94 0.37 -8.55 14.60
CA GLN A 94 -0.31 -7.89 15.72
C GLN A 94 -1.84 -7.95 15.62
N HIS A 95 -2.39 -8.55 14.57
CA HIS A 95 -3.84 -8.62 14.36
C HIS A 95 -4.57 -9.32 15.53
N GLU A 96 -4.10 -10.49 15.97
CA GLU A 96 -4.71 -11.20 17.10
C GLU A 96 -4.67 -10.37 18.41
N VAL A 97 -3.58 -9.64 18.64
CA VAL A 97 -3.46 -8.73 19.80
C VAL A 97 -4.46 -7.59 19.68
N MET A 98 -4.68 -7.07 18.47
CA MET A 98 -5.68 -6.05 18.18
C MET A 98 -7.10 -6.56 18.42
N ASN A 99 -7.44 -7.77 17.99
CA ASN A 99 -8.77 -8.36 18.20
C ASN A 99 -9.05 -8.52 19.69
N ASN A 100 -8.09 -9.07 20.44
CA ASN A 100 -8.22 -9.19 21.90
C ASN A 100 -8.42 -7.83 22.59
N MET A 101 -7.69 -6.79 22.14
CA MET A 101 -7.88 -5.44 22.67
C MET A 101 -9.26 -4.87 22.30
N MET A 102 -9.74 -5.08 21.08
CA MET A 102 -11.07 -4.64 20.63
C MET A 102 -12.18 -5.33 21.42
N ILE A 103 -12.07 -6.65 21.63
CA ILE A 103 -13.00 -7.42 22.45
C ILE A 103 -13.01 -6.91 23.90
N GLN A 104 -11.85 -6.63 24.50
CA GLN A 104 -11.77 -6.08 25.86
C GLN A 104 -12.46 -4.72 25.99
N MET A 105 -12.41 -3.88 24.96
CA MET A 105 -12.97 -2.53 24.98
C MET A 105 -14.43 -2.46 24.56
N MET A 106 -14.85 -3.29 23.60
CA MET A 106 -16.13 -3.16 22.90
C MET A 106 -16.98 -4.44 22.94
N GLY A 107 -16.45 -5.53 23.48
CA GLY A 107 -17.05 -6.86 23.41
C GLY A 107 -16.84 -7.52 22.04
N GLU A 108 -17.15 -8.82 21.97
CA GLU A 108 -17.06 -9.62 20.74
C GLU A 108 -17.92 -9.04 19.62
N GLU A 109 -19.18 -8.67 19.93
CA GLU A 109 -20.06 -8.02 18.95
C GLU A 109 -19.49 -6.69 18.42
N GLY A 110 -18.74 -5.96 19.24
CA GLY A 110 -18.14 -4.70 18.84
C GLY A 110 -16.96 -4.87 17.88
N GLU A 111 -16.17 -5.92 18.09
CA GLU A 111 -15.06 -6.32 17.21
C GLU A 111 -15.58 -6.81 15.85
N GLU A 112 -16.60 -7.68 15.85
CA GLU A 112 -17.17 -8.22 14.62
C GLU A 112 -17.79 -7.10 13.74
N GLN A 113 -18.54 -6.19 14.36
CA GLN A 113 -19.09 -5.02 13.65
C GLN A 113 -18.00 -4.11 13.08
N MET A 114 -16.87 -4.01 13.77
CA MET A 114 -15.72 -3.24 13.28
C MET A 114 -15.16 -3.88 12.01
N HIS A 115 -14.97 -5.20 12.01
CA HIS A 115 -14.51 -5.93 10.84
C HIS A 115 -15.51 -5.87 9.68
N ILE A 116 -16.81 -5.98 9.94
CA ILE A 116 -17.84 -5.83 8.90
C ILE A 116 -17.77 -4.45 8.23
N VAL A 117 -17.74 -3.37 9.02
CA VAL A 117 -17.70 -2.00 8.47
C VAL A 117 -16.39 -1.74 7.74
N MET A 118 -15.29 -2.24 8.29
CA MET A 118 -13.98 -2.17 7.66
C MET A 118 -13.95 -2.91 6.31
N GLY A 119 -14.45 -4.14 6.27
CA GLY A 119 -14.56 -4.94 5.05
C GLY A 119 -15.42 -4.26 4.00
N LYS A 120 -16.58 -3.70 4.35
CA LYS A 120 -17.44 -2.93 3.44
C LYS A 120 -16.74 -1.71 2.83
N ARG A 121 -16.01 -0.96 3.65
CA ARG A 121 -15.31 0.25 3.21
C ARG A 121 -14.10 -0.05 2.34
N LEU A 122 -13.26 -0.99 2.78
CA LEU A 122 -11.98 -1.30 2.12
C LEU A 122 -12.17 -2.16 0.88
N SER A 123 -13.23 -2.97 0.81
CA SER A 123 -13.62 -3.65 -0.44
C SER A 123 -14.21 -2.71 -1.48
N GLY A 124 -14.61 -1.49 -1.09
CA GLY A 124 -15.29 -0.53 -1.97
C GLY A 124 -16.77 -0.83 -2.19
N CYS A 125 -17.33 -1.83 -1.52
CA CYS A 125 -18.74 -2.21 -1.66
C CYS A 125 -19.71 -1.24 -0.96
N ASP A 126 -19.32 -0.69 0.19
CA ASP A 126 -20.07 0.37 0.85
C ASP A 126 -19.13 1.30 1.63
N THR A 127 -18.72 2.38 0.97
CA THR A 127 -17.86 3.41 1.57
C THR A 127 -18.59 4.28 2.60
N SER A 128 -19.92 4.19 2.66
CA SER A 128 -20.76 4.97 3.57
C SER A 128 -21.12 4.22 4.85
N ALA A 129 -20.81 2.92 4.94
CA ALA A 129 -21.05 2.08 6.10
C ALA A 129 -20.61 2.81 7.38
N ALA A 130 -21.58 3.17 8.22
CA ALA A 130 -21.33 3.92 9.44
C ALA A 130 -20.74 3.00 10.50
N LEU A 131 -19.70 3.45 11.20
CA LEU A 131 -19.29 2.79 12.43
C LEU A 131 -20.39 2.98 13.47
N SER A 132 -20.64 1.94 14.27
CA SER A 132 -21.51 2.04 15.44
C SER A 132 -20.98 3.11 16.41
N THR A 133 -21.84 3.65 17.27
CA THR A 133 -21.48 4.69 18.25
C THR A 133 -20.26 4.33 19.10
N SER A 134 -20.06 3.03 19.36
CA SER A 134 -18.90 2.50 20.10
C SER A 134 -17.60 2.54 19.28
N GLY A 135 -17.67 2.39 17.95
CA GLY A 135 -16.52 2.48 17.04
C GLY A 135 -16.01 3.90 16.79
N MET A 136 -16.80 4.94 17.09
CA MET A 136 -16.37 6.34 16.94
C MET A 136 -15.16 6.70 17.82
N SER A 137 -14.98 6.04 18.97
CA SER A 137 -13.81 6.25 19.84
C SER A 137 -12.53 5.64 19.28
N PHE A 138 -12.64 4.61 18.43
CA PHE A 138 -11.49 3.98 17.78
C PHE A 138 -11.18 4.62 16.42
N MET A 139 -12.12 5.40 15.89
CA MET A 139 -11.94 6.14 14.64
C MET A 139 -10.68 7.00 14.61
N PRO A 140 -10.25 7.72 15.67
CA PRO A 140 -8.99 8.48 15.62
C PRO A 140 -7.74 7.60 15.43
N MET A 141 -7.74 6.41 16.03
CA MET A 141 -6.62 5.46 15.95
C MET A 141 -6.64 4.73 14.60
N MET A 142 -7.81 4.29 14.15
CA MET A 142 -7.99 3.68 12.84
C MET A 142 -7.81 4.70 11.71
N GLN A 143 -8.21 5.95 11.88
CA GLN A 143 -7.97 7.04 10.92
C GLN A 143 -6.47 7.31 10.81
N MET A 144 -5.70 7.28 11.90
CA MET A 144 -4.24 7.36 11.84
C MET A 144 -3.60 6.19 11.08
N MET A 145 -4.16 4.97 11.21
CA MET A 145 -3.59 3.74 10.66
C MET A 145 -4.06 3.41 9.23
N ILE A 146 -5.33 3.67 8.89
CA ILE A 146 -5.95 3.49 7.56
C ILE A 146 -5.69 4.70 6.65
N GLY A 147 -5.36 5.86 7.20
CA GLY A 147 -5.16 7.04 6.37
C GLY A 147 -5.27 8.32 7.14
N GLY A 148 -4.21 8.64 7.88
CA GLY A 148 -3.94 10.01 8.29
C GLY A 148 -3.70 10.80 7.02
N GLY A 149 -4.76 11.41 6.48
CA GLY A 149 -4.67 12.39 5.40
C GLY A 149 -3.84 11.95 4.20
N SER A 150 -4.20 10.86 3.53
CA SER A 150 -3.88 10.67 2.11
C SER A 150 -4.63 9.46 1.55
N THR A 151 -5.62 9.78 0.72
CA THR A 151 -6.13 8.93 -0.36
C THR A 151 -5.06 8.00 -0.94
N MET A 152 -5.08 6.72 -0.60
CA MET A 152 -4.29 5.70 -1.31
C MET A 152 -5.08 4.44 -1.70
N MET A 153 -6.40 4.40 -1.48
CA MET A 153 -7.29 3.39 -2.08
C MET A 153 -8.61 4.06 -2.40
N GLY A 154 -8.88 4.30 -3.68
CA GLY A 154 -10.06 5.07 -4.08
C GLY A 154 -10.21 5.20 -5.58
N TYR A 155 -10.61 4.09 -6.21
CA TYR A 155 -11.40 4.15 -7.43
C TYR A 155 -12.64 5.02 -7.15
N GLY A 156 -12.84 6.08 -7.93
CA GLY A 156 -14.07 6.90 -7.86
C GLY A 156 -13.87 8.29 -7.26
N GLY A 157 -13.45 9.24 -8.10
CA GLY A 157 -13.38 10.64 -7.71
C GLY A 157 -13.00 11.52 -8.88
N TRP A 158 -13.96 11.77 -9.78
CA TRP A 158 -13.87 12.66 -10.94
C TRP A 158 -13.64 14.15 -10.57
N ASN A 159 -13.19 14.43 -9.33
CA ASN A 159 -13.02 15.75 -8.74
C ASN A 159 -11.67 15.97 -8.03
N ASN A 160 -10.72 15.04 -8.10
CA ASN A 160 -9.34 15.30 -7.64
C ASN A 160 -8.51 16.01 -8.73
N LEU A 161 -8.87 17.26 -8.99
CA LEU A 161 -7.95 18.26 -9.54
C LEU A 161 -6.78 18.38 -8.54
N MET A 162 -5.55 17.99 -8.92
CA MET A 162 -4.31 18.06 -8.14
C MET A 162 -4.03 16.93 -7.12
N GLY A 163 -3.70 15.71 -7.57
CA GLY A 163 -3.36 14.61 -6.64
C GLY A 163 -2.21 13.65 -6.99
N GLY A 164 -1.45 13.88 -8.07
CA GLY A 164 -0.37 12.92 -8.42
C GLY A 164 0.46 13.26 -9.65
N TRP A 165 0.13 14.37 -10.33
CA TRP A 165 0.84 14.96 -11.45
C TRP A 165 1.07 16.45 -11.15
N GLY A 166 1.58 16.76 -9.95
CA GLY A 166 2.06 18.10 -9.65
C GLY A 166 3.21 18.49 -10.58
N VAL A 167 3.75 19.70 -10.42
CA VAL A 167 4.89 20.27 -11.17
C VAL A 167 5.98 19.23 -11.51
N PHE A 168 6.23 18.24 -10.65
CA PHE A 168 7.10 17.08 -10.88
C PHE A 168 6.76 16.22 -12.11
N GLY A 169 5.49 15.95 -12.43
CA GLY A 169 5.10 15.21 -13.62
C GLY A 169 5.34 15.99 -14.91
N ILE A 170 5.14 17.32 -14.88
CA ILE A 170 5.46 18.22 -15.99
C ILE A 170 6.98 18.30 -16.20
N LEU A 171 7.75 18.42 -15.11
CA LEU A 171 9.22 18.43 -15.18
C LEU A 171 9.76 17.09 -15.68
N TRP A 172 9.15 15.97 -15.30
CA TRP A 172 9.50 14.64 -15.80
C TRP A 172 9.23 14.51 -17.31
N LEU A 173 8.08 14.95 -17.81
CA LEU A 173 7.85 14.96 -19.25
C LEU A 173 8.82 15.87 -20.00
N LEU A 174 9.16 17.04 -19.43
CA LEU A 174 10.15 17.94 -20.01
C LEU A 174 11.56 17.33 -20.10
N THR A 175 11.99 16.54 -19.11
CA THR A 175 13.31 15.87 -19.18
C THR A 175 13.34 14.84 -20.32
N TRP A 176 12.29 14.03 -20.48
CA TRP A 176 12.19 13.08 -21.61
C TRP A 176 12.18 13.78 -22.97
N VAL A 177 11.47 14.89 -23.11
CA VAL A 177 11.45 15.68 -24.36
C VAL A 177 12.85 16.22 -24.69
N LEU A 178 13.58 16.76 -23.71
CA LEU A 178 14.95 17.24 -23.92
C LEU A 178 15.93 16.12 -24.30
N ILE A 179 15.79 14.93 -23.72
CA ILE A 179 16.59 13.74 -24.06
C ILE A 179 16.36 13.34 -25.53
N ILE A 180 15.10 13.33 -25.99
CA ILE A 180 14.76 12.98 -27.37
C ILE A 180 15.36 13.99 -28.35
N ILE A 181 15.25 15.30 -28.06
CA ILE A 181 15.84 16.35 -28.90
C ILE A 181 17.37 16.19 -28.98
N ALA A 182 18.02 15.90 -27.86
CA ALA A 182 19.47 15.67 -27.82
C ALA A 182 19.88 14.44 -28.66
N LEU A 183 19.13 13.34 -28.58
CA LEU A 183 19.35 12.13 -29.38
C LEU A 183 19.19 12.41 -30.89
N VAL A 184 18.12 13.10 -31.29
CA VAL A 184 17.87 13.44 -32.70
C VAL A 184 18.96 14.36 -33.25
N ALA A 185 19.39 15.36 -32.47
CA ALA A 185 20.48 16.25 -32.86
C ALA A 185 21.81 15.49 -33.01
N LEU A 186 22.09 14.52 -32.13
CA LEU A 186 23.28 13.67 -32.19
C LEU A 186 23.26 12.77 -33.43
N ILE A 187 22.13 12.14 -33.75
CA ILE A 187 21.96 11.32 -34.96
C ILE A 187 22.16 12.16 -36.21
N ARG A 188 21.51 13.33 -36.30
CA ARG A 188 21.64 14.25 -37.44
C ARG A 188 23.08 14.76 -37.61
N TRP A 189 23.78 14.99 -36.50
CA TRP A 189 25.18 15.41 -36.52
C TRP A 189 26.13 14.30 -36.97
N LEU A 190 25.89 13.05 -36.55
CA LEU A 190 26.67 11.89 -37.01
C LEU A 190 26.48 11.66 -38.52
N TRP A 191 25.26 11.79 -39.04
CA TRP A 191 25.01 11.70 -40.49
C TRP A 191 25.72 12.81 -41.27
N LYS A 192 25.68 14.06 -40.80
CA LYS A 192 26.38 15.18 -41.46
C LYS A 192 27.90 15.06 -41.44
N LYS A 193 28.47 14.27 -40.53
CA LYS A 193 29.92 13.95 -40.51
C LYS A 193 30.28 12.83 -41.49
N GLY A 194 29.37 11.91 -41.77
CA GLY A 194 29.55 10.85 -42.76
C GLY A 194 29.71 11.38 -44.19
N ASP A 195 29.03 12.47 -44.51
CA ASP A 195 29.10 13.10 -45.85
C ASP A 195 30.38 13.89 -46.12
N LYS A 196 31.23 14.13 -45.10
CA LYS A 196 32.50 14.86 -45.25
C LYS A 196 33.73 13.96 -45.36
N VAL A 197 33.53 12.65 -45.49
CA VAL A 197 34.60 11.64 -45.63
C VAL A 197 34.52 10.93 -46.98
N LYS A 198 33.92 11.57 -47.99
CA LYS A 198 34.08 11.19 -49.40
C LYS A 198 34.68 12.37 -50.17
#